data_AF-S7PVF9-F1
#
_entry.id   AF-S7PVF9-F1
#
_cell.length_a   1.000
_cell.length_b   1.000
_cell.length_c   1.000
_cell.angle_alpha   90.00
_cell.angle_beta   90.00
_cell.angle_gamma   90.00
#
_symmetry.space_group_name_H-M   'P 1'
#
loop_
_entity.id
_entity.type
_entity.pdbx_description
1 polymer ?
#
loop_
_entity_poly.entity_id
_entity_poly.type
_entity_poly.pdbx_seq_one_letter_code
_entity_poly.pdbx_strand_id
1 'polypeptide(L)'
;MSRSRDAPQAAGRPNGGAFPGSPDPNNTGRNSSPFERYTERTVKRLRAIIHDRRSRALPSPPSDIIADLTRLERRRFSGRTRDVVDIAKWLHELLDEYHVLGIASGESDRQQVLYVSRFLDGNAAEWYYMNVSDIDQEVEDWSFPGLDVAMYKTFVDARVLARQTAATKRSATLALASGR
;
A
#
# COMPACT_ATOMS: atom_id res chain seq x y z
N MET A 1 -15.96 -63.47 -46.04
CA MET A 1 -14.96 -62.49 -45.55
C MET A 1 -14.71 -62.81 -44.08
N SER A 2 -13.72 -63.66 -43.78
CA SER A 2 -12.33 -63.30 -43.43
C SER A 2 -12.21 -62.85 -41.97
N ARG A 3 -11.77 -63.77 -41.09
CA ARG A 3 -10.44 -63.83 -40.40
C ARG A 3 -10.41 -63.03 -39.08
N SER A 4 -10.32 -63.72 -37.96
CA SER A 4 -9.09 -63.99 -37.17
C SER A 4 -8.89 -62.91 -36.10
N ARG A 5 -9.11 -63.26 -34.82
CA ARG A 5 -8.09 -63.67 -33.84
C ARG A 5 -7.10 -62.55 -33.50
N ASP A 6 -7.11 -62.14 -32.24
CA ASP A 6 -5.99 -62.26 -31.29
C ASP A 6 -6.02 -61.11 -30.26
N ALA A 7 -6.10 -61.48 -28.98
CA ALA A 7 -5.56 -60.66 -27.90
C ALA A 7 -4.03 -60.84 -27.89
N PRO A 8 -3.26 -59.84 -27.44
CA PRO A 8 -2.47 -60.12 -26.25
C PRO A 8 -2.28 -58.93 -25.29
N GLN A 9 -2.03 -59.32 -24.04
CA GLN A 9 -1.36 -58.59 -22.97
C GLN A 9 0.09 -58.24 -23.37
N ALA A 10 0.56 -57.01 -23.08
CA ALA A 10 1.96 -56.67 -22.73
C ALA A 10 2.00 -55.19 -22.31
N ALA A 11 2.24 -54.85 -21.03
CA ALA A 11 3.56 -54.75 -20.37
C ALA A 11 4.38 -53.51 -20.80
N GLY A 12 4.49 -52.55 -19.89
CA GLY A 12 5.39 -51.39 -20.00
C GLY A 12 5.33 -50.48 -18.76
N ARG A 13 6.11 -50.80 -17.72
CA ARG A 13 6.64 -49.80 -16.73
C ARG A 13 7.72 -48.93 -17.44
N PRO A 14 8.37 -47.88 -16.86
CA PRO A 14 8.27 -47.23 -15.53
C PRO A 14 8.26 -45.67 -15.57
N ASN A 15 8.21 -45.04 -14.38
CA ASN A 15 8.78 -43.73 -14.01
C ASN A 15 8.91 -42.61 -15.08
N GLY A 16 8.13 -41.54 -14.89
CA GLY A 16 8.38 -40.22 -15.47
C GLY A 16 8.17 -39.14 -14.42
N GLY A 17 9.22 -38.87 -13.64
CA GLY A 17 9.47 -37.66 -12.83
C GLY A 17 8.27 -36.91 -12.26
N ALA A 18 8.06 -37.02 -10.95
CA ALA A 18 7.62 -35.87 -10.17
C ALA A 18 8.61 -34.72 -10.46
N PHE A 19 8.22 -33.76 -11.27
CA PHE A 19 8.98 -32.53 -11.47
C PHE A 19 9.05 -31.81 -10.11
N PRO A 20 10.25 -31.64 -9.52
CA PRO A 20 10.40 -30.78 -8.37
C PRO A 20 10.40 -29.35 -8.90
N GLY A 21 9.33 -28.61 -8.62
CA GLY A 21 9.30 -27.18 -8.88
C GLY A 21 8.23 -26.69 -9.85
N SER A 22 7.00 -27.20 -9.77
CA SER A 22 5.88 -26.27 -9.99
C SER A 22 5.86 -25.34 -8.78
N PRO A 23 6.16 -24.03 -8.93
CA PRO A 23 6.00 -23.09 -7.85
C PRO A 23 4.51 -23.04 -7.55
N ASP A 24 4.13 -23.56 -6.39
CA ASP A 24 2.79 -23.35 -5.86
C ASP A 24 2.57 -21.82 -5.74
N PRO A 25 1.63 -21.22 -6.49
CA PRO A 25 1.40 -19.78 -6.46
C PRO A 25 0.92 -19.29 -5.09
N ASN A 26 0.65 -20.20 -4.14
CA ASN A 26 0.33 -19.89 -2.75
C ASN A 26 1.54 -19.84 -1.80
N ASN A 27 2.78 -20.11 -2.26
CA ASN A 27 3.96 -20.13 -1.37
C ASN A 27 4.75 -18.80 -1.34
N THR A 28 4.23 -17.73 -1.92
CA THR A 28 4.87 -16.40 -1.93
C THR A 28 4.86 -15.73 -0.55
N GLY A 29 4.02 -16.19 0.39
CA GLY A 29 3.91 -15.59 1.72
C GLY A 29 4.88 -16.12 2.78
N ARG A 30 5.65 -17.18 2.51
CA ARG A 30 6.51 -17.82 3.54
C ARG A 30 7.89 -17.18 3.71
N ASN A 31 8.35 -16.38 2.74
CA ASN A 31 9.70 -15.79 2.76
C ASN A 31 9.71 -14.26 2.98
N SER A 32 8.56 -13.62 3.15
CA SER A 32 8.50 -12.18 3.40
C SER A 32 9.14 -11.85 4.75
N SER A 33 10.06 -10.90 4.75
CA SER A 33 10.70 -10.42 5.98
C SER A 33 9.64 -9.92 6.97
N PRO A 34 9.89 -9.95 8.29
CA PRO A 34 8.98 -9.38 9.28
C PRO A 34 8.60 -7.92 8.98
N PHE A 35 9.51 -7.19 8.34
CA PHE A 35 9.31 -5.83 7.87
C PHE A 35 8.32 -5.75 6.71
N GLU A 36 8.51 -6.53 5.64
CA GLU A 36 7.57 -6.55 4.50
C GLU A 36 6.15 -6.91 4.95
N ARG A 37 6.02 -7.87 5.87
CA ARG A 37 4.72 -8.22 6.47
C ARG A 37 4.10 -7.08 7.30
N TYR A 38 4.91 -6.21 7.89
CA TYR A 38 4.43 -5.02 8.58
C TYR A 38 3.96 -3.96 7.59
N THR A 39 4.74 -3.70 6.55
CA THR A 39 4.43 -2.79 5.44
C THR A 39 3.14 -3.20 4.74
N GLU A 40 3.00 -4.46 4.36
CA GLU A 40 1.80 -5.01 3.71
C GLU A 40 0.55 -4.85 4.58
N ARG A 41 0.64 -5.18 5.88
CA ARG A 41 -0.48 -5.01 6.81
C ARG A 41 -0.87 -3.54 6.95
N THR A 42 0.10 -2.64 6.98
CA THR A 42 -0.15 -1.21 7.08
C THR A 42 -0.80 -0.67 5.82
N VAL A 43 -0.28 -1.00 4.64
CA VAL A 43 -0.88 -0.66 3.34
C VAL A 43 -2.30 -1.20 3.23
N LYS A 44 -2.54 -2.45 3.64
CA LYS A 44 -3.88 -3.05 3.66
C LYS A 44 -4.83 -2.27 4.57
N ARG A 45 -4.35 -1.81 5.73
CA ARG A 45 -5.14 -1.00 6.67
C ARG A 45 -5.47 0.37 6.09
N LEU A 46 -4.52 1.07 5.48
CA LEU A 46 -4.75 2.38 4.87
C LEU A 46 -5.79 2.29 3.73
N ARG A 47 -5.66 1.28 2.86
CA ARG A 47 -6.65 1.00 1.82
C ARG A 47 -8.04 0.70 2.39
N ALA A 48 -8.11 -0.02 3.51
CA ALA A 48 -9.38 -0.30 4.17
C ALA A 48 -10.05 0.97 4.73
N ILE A 49 -9.26 1.92 5.26
CA ILE A 49 -9.77 3.23 5.72
C ILE A 49 -10.41 3.99 4.54
N ILE A 50 -9.69 4.08 3.42
CA ILE A 50 -10.18 4.77 2.21
C ILE A 50 -11.47 4.08 1.70
N HIS A 51 -11.48 2.75 1.63
CA HIS A 51 -12.65 2.00 1.19
C HIS A 51 -13.86 2.20 2.09
N ASP A 52 -13.69 2.10 3.42
CA ASP A 52 -14.77 2.33 4.38
C ASP A 52 -15.37 3.73 4.21
N ARG A 53 -14.52 4.76 4.06
CA ARG A 53 -14.99 6.14 3.86
C ARG A 53 -15.71 6.35 2.54
N ARG A 54 -15.19 5.80 1.44
CA ARG A 54 -15.86 5.83 0.14
C ARG A 54 -17.23 5.15 0.18
N SER A 55 -17.35 4.04 0.92
CA SER A 55 -18.63 3.31 1.03
C SER A 55 -19.70 4.05 1.83
N ARG A 56 -19.30 4.99 2.69
CA ARG A 56 -20.18 5.82 3.52
C ARG A 56 -20.34 7.24 2.98
N ALA A 57 -19.73 7.55 1.84
CA ALA A 57 -19.77 8.89 1.28
C ALA A 57 -21.20 9.22 0.86
N LEU A 58 -21.74 10.31 1.42
CA LEU A 58 -23.01 10.87 1.01
C LEU A 58 -22.80 11.74 -0.23
N PRO A 59 -23.73 11.73 -1.21
CA PRO A 59 -23.63 12.57 -2.41
C PRO A 59 -23.69 14.07 -2.10
N SER A 60 -24.25 14.45 -0.95
CA SER A 60 -24.15 15.80 -0.40
C SER A 60 -24.08 15.71 1.12
N PRO A 61 -23.02 16.23 1.77
CA PRO A 61 -22.94 16.25 3.22
C PRO A 61 -23.97 17.25 3.79
N PRO A 62 -24.66 16.91 4.88
CA PRO A 62 -25.57 17.84 5.55
C PRO A 62 -24.80 19.02 6.18
N SER A 63 -25.45 20.19 6.26
CA SER A 63 -24.81 21.49 6.53
C SER A 63 -24.21 21.62 7.94
N ASP A 64 -24.71 20.85 8.90
CA ASP A 64 -24.21 20.73 10.26
C ASP A 64 -22.80 20.11 10.29
N ILE A 65 -22.55 19.07 9.49
CA ILE A 65 -21.23 18.44 9.36
C ILE A 65 -20.20 19.40 8.76
N ILE A 66 -20.60 20.25 7.81
CA ILE A 66 -19.75 21.27 7.18
C ILE A 66 -19.28 22.31 8.21
N ALA A 67 -20.18 22.74 9.11
CA ALA A 67 -19.88 23.75 10.12
C ALA A 67 -18.91 23.25 11.20
N ASP A 68 -18.97 21.96 11.55
CA ASP A 68 -18.05 21.35 12.52
C ASP A 68 -16.66 21.10 11.93
N LEU A 69 -16.59 20.66 10.67
CA LEU A 69 -15.31 20.38 10.00
C LEU A 69 -14.54 21.64 9.62
N THR A 70 -15.23 22.74 9.29
CA THR A 70 -14.58 24.05 9.03
C THR A 70 -13.92 24.68 10.27
N ARG A 71 -14.23 24.18 11.48
CA ARG A 71 -13.63 24.64 12.75
C ARG A 71 -12.39 23.85 13.16
N LEU A 72 -12.12 22.71 12.53
CA LEU A 72 -10.92 21.93 12.83
C LEU A 72 -9.71 22.58 12.17
N GLU A 73 -8.64 22.80 12.96
CA GLU A 73 -7.36 23.20 12.38
C GLU A 73 -6.90 22.12 11.39
N ARG A 74 -6.83 22.47 10.12
CA ARG A 74 -6.45 21.55 9.04
C ARG A 74 -5.04 21.04 9.26
N ARG A 75 -4.90 19.77 9.59
CA ARG A 75 -3.59 19.13 9.71
C ARG A 75 -3.00 18.95 8.31
N ARG A 76 -1.85 19.60 8.09
CA ARG A 76 -1.04 19.37 6.89
C ARG A 76 0.00 18.30 7.15
N PHE A 77 0.16 17.37 6.22
CA PHE A 77 1.20 16.35 6.30
C PHE A 77 2.50 16.90 5.72
N SER A 78 3.54 17.00 6.56
CA SER A 78 4.83 17.55 6.15
C SER A 78 5.83 16.51 5.63
N GLY A 79 5.51 15.21 5.74
CA GLY A 79 6.46 14.12 5.44
C GLY A 79 7.58 13.94 6.49
N ARG A 80 7.51 14.63 7.64
CA ARG A 80 8.52 14.53 8.71
C ARG A 80 8.28 13.38 9.70
N THR A 81 7.03 12.97 9.89
CA THR A 81 6.70 11.90 10.82
C THR A 81 7.17 10.54 10.30
N ARG A 82 7.49 9.66 11.24
CA ARG A 82 7.92 8.27 10.98
C ARG A 82 6.92 7.27 11.57
N ASP A 83 5.80 7.77 12.07
CA ASP A 83 4.77 6.96 12.73
C ASP A 83 3.60 6.72 11.77
N VAL A 84 3.22 5.45 11.66
CA VAL A 84 2.02 5.00 10.94
C VAL A 84 0.76 5.63 11.53
N VAL A 85 0.74 5.90 12.84
CA VAL A 85 -0.41 6.52 13.50
C VAL A 85 -0.63 7.94 12.98
N ASP A 86 0.44 8.70 12.73
CA ASP A 86 0.31 10.08 12.27
C ASP A 86 -0.21 10.17 10.83
N ILE A 87 0.27 9.30 9.93
CA ILE A 87 -0.24 9.25 8.56
C ILE A 87 -1.69 8.76 8.53
N ALA A 88 -2.05 7.78 9.37
CA ALA A 88 -3.43 7.31 9.46
C ALA A 88 -4.39 8.39 10.00
N LYS A 89 -3.97 9.16 11.02
CA LYS A 89 -4.75 10.29 11.53
C LYS A 89 -4.95 11.37 10.49
N TRP A 90 -3.86 11.77 9.81
CA TRP A 90 -3.95 12.72 8.70
C TRP A 90 -4.86 12.22 7.59
N LEU A 91 -4.80 10.94 7.22
CA LEU A 91 -5.66 10.34 6.21
C LEU A 91 -7.14 10.39 6.61
N HIS A 92 -7.46 10.17 7.89
CA HIS A 92 -8.84 10.32 8.39
C HIS A 92 -9.34 11.75 8.24
N GLU A 93 -8.56 12.74 8.69
CA GLU A 93 -8.94 14.16 8.59
C GLU A 93 -9.08 14.61 7.13
N LEU A 94 -8.18 14.16 6.25
CA LEU A 94 -8.25 14.41 4.81
C LEU A 94 -9.54 13.84 4.18
N LEU A 95 -9.91 12.61 4.54
CA LEU A 95 -11.12 11.97 4.01
C LEU A 95 -12.40 12.64 4.51
N ASP A 96 -12.40 13.13 5.76
CA ASP A 96 -13.52 13.91 6.29
C ASP A 96 -13.66 15.25 5.55
N GLU A 97 -12.54 15.89 5.16
CA GLU A 97 -12.55 17.09 4.30
C GLU A 97 -13.06 16.79 2.89
N TYR A 98 -12.69 15.64 2.30
CA TYR A 98 -13.25 15.22 1.02
C TYR A 98 -14.76 14.97 1.10
N HIS A 99 -15.25 14.52 2.25
CA HIS A 99 -16.67 14.38 2.48
C HIS A 99 -17.37 15.75 2.47
N VAL A 100 -16.82 16.76 3.15
CA VAL A 100 -17.33 18.15 3.15
C VAL A 100 -17.36 18.75 1.76
N LEU A 101 -16.29 18.53 1.00
CA LEU A 101 -16.17 19.03 -0.36
C LEU A 101 -17.07 18.30 -1.37
N GLY A 102 -17.77 17.23 -0.95
CA GLY A 102 -18.61 16.41 -1.82
C GLY A 102 -17.82 15.55 -2.81
N ILE A 103 -16.52 15.34 -2.56
CA ILE A 103 -15.60 14.60 -3.43
C ILE A 103 -15.15 13.27 -2.82
N ALA A 104 -15.75 12.81 -1.72
CA ALA A 104 -15.37 11.56 -1.05
C ALA A 104 -15.71 10.28 -1.84
N SER A 105 -16.50 10.37 -2.91
CA SER A 105 -16.86 9.20 -3.72
C SER A 105 -15.66 8.66 -4.50
N GLY A 106 -15.73 7.38 -4.92
CA GLY A 106 -14.71 6.78 -5.79
C GLY A 106 -14.68 7.37 -7.19
N GLU A 107 -15.76 7.99 -7.65
CA GLU A 107 -15.86 8.62 -8.98
C GLU A 107 -15.05 9.93 -9.05
N SER A 108 -14.83 10.56 -7.90
CA SER A 108 -14.04 11.79 -7.75
C SER A 108 -12.55 11.53 -7.55
N ASP A 109 -12.03 10.35 -7.88
CA ASP A 109 -10.63 9.94 -7.59
C ASP A 109 -9.59 10.94 -8.10
N ARG A 110 -9.73 11.43 -9.35
CA ARG A 110 -8.85 12.48 -9.90
C ARG A 110 -8.93 13.80 -9.13
N GLN A 111 -10.13 14.18 -8.68
CA GLN A 111 -10.30 15.38 -7.85
C GLN A 111 -9.63 15.20 -6.49
N GLN A 112 -9.76 14.01 -5.89
CA GLN A 112 -9.08 13.67 -4.63
C GLN A 112 -7.56 13.72 -4.79
N VAL A 113 -6.98 13.25 -5.89
CA VAL A 113 -5.54 13.39 -6.15
C VAL A 113 -5.14 14.86 -6.22
N LEU A 114 -5.84 15.68 -7.01
CA LEU A 114 -5.53 17.11 -7.17
C LEU A 114 -5.63 17.89 -5.86
N TYR A 115 -6.69 17.64 -5.08
CA TYR A 115 -6.96 18.36 -3.84
C TYR A 115 -6.01 18.00 -2.71
N VAL A 116 -5.36 16.83 -2.76
CA VAL A 116 -4.48 16.39 -1.67
C VAL A 116 -3.35 17.38 -1.43
N SER A 117 -2.86 18.03 -2.48
CA SER A 117 -1.78 19.04 -2.42
C SER A 117 -2.02 20.15 -1.40
N ARG A 118 -3.29 20.53 -1.17
CA ARG A 118 -3.69 21.54 -0.18
C ARG A 118 -3.43 21.09 1.27
N PHE A 119 -3.41 19.78 1.48
CA PHE A 119 -3.21 19.14 2.78
C PHE A 119 -1.77 18.63 2.97
N LEU A 120 -0.86 18.99 2.06
CA LEU A 120 0.57 18.70 2.16
C LEU A 120 1.36 19.95 2.50
N ASP A 121 2.50 19.76 3.15
CA ASP A 121 3.49 20.81 3.40
C ASP A 121 4.92 20.23 3.32
N GLY A 122 5.93 21.11 3.31
CA GLY A 122 7.34 20.73 3.34
C GLY A 122 7.72 19.64 2.34
N ASN A 123 8.43 18.61 2.82
CA ASN A 123 8.96 17.54 1.99
C ASN A 123 7.87 16.72 1.27
N ALA A 124 6.68 16.60 1.87
CA ALA A 124 5.57 15.88 1.24
C ALA A 124 4.99 16.67 0.05
N ALA A 125 4.85 17.99 0.19
CA ALA A 125 4.40 18.84 -0.90
C ALA A 125 5.42 18.84 -2.06
N GLU A 126 6.71 18.99 -1.76
CA GLU A 126 7.77 18.94 -2.77
C GLU A 126 7.78 17.60 -3.53
N TRP A 127 7.70 16.48 -2.81
CA TRP A 127 7.61 15.16 -3.43
C TRP A 127 6.37 15.02 -4.32
N TYR A 128 5.21 15.51 -3.87
CA TYR A 128 3.98 15.49 -4.67
C TYR A 128 4.15 16.28 -5.97
N TYR A 129 4.73 17.49 -5.92
CA TYR A 129 4.94 18.29 -7.12
C TYR A 129 5.84 17.59 -8.13
N MET A 130 6.90 16.93 -7.66
CA MET A 130 7.85 16.24 -8.54
C MET A 130 7.35 14.89 -9.08
N ASN A 131 6.51 14.17 -8.34
CA ASN A 131 6.19 12.77 -8.67
C ASN A 131 4.73 12.55 -9.08
N VAL A 132 3.86 13.54 -8.86
CA VAL A 132 2.41 13.43 -9.08
C VAL A 132 1.90 14.55 -9.98
N SER A 133 2.42 15.76 -9.80
CA SER A 133 1.98 16.95 -10.55
C SER A 133 2.95 17.37 -11.66
N ASP A 134 3.93 16.54 -12.01
CA ASP A 134 5.01 16.93 -12.92
C ASP A 134 4.45 17.47 -14.25
N ILE A 135 5.02 18.59 -14.67
CA ILE A 135 4.59 19.37 -15.84
C ILE A 135 4.88 18.62 -17.14
N ASP A 136 5.86 17.72 -17.13
CA ASP A 136 6.36 17.01 -18.31
C ASP A 136 5.53 15.76 -18.69
N GLN A 137 4.39 15.51 -18.03
CA GLN A 137 3.38 14.49 -18.38
C GLN A 137 3.87 13.02 -18.44
N GLU A 138 5.11 12.70 -18.07
CA GLU A 138 5.58 11.30 -18.01
C GLU A 138 5.06 10.53 -16.78
N VAL A 139 4.25 11.17 -15.94
CA VAL A 139 3.83 10.62 -14.65
C VAL A 139 2.64 9.67 -14.80
N GLU A 140 2.76 8.52 -14.13
CA GLU A 140 1.73 7.49 -13.97
C GLU A 140 0.36 8.10 -13.60
N ASP A 141 -0.72 7.57 -14.20
CA ASP A 141 -2.09 7.94 -13.84
C ASP A 141 -2.34 7.55 -12.37
N TRP A 142 -2.18 8.53 -11.47
CA TRP A 142 -2.34 8.29 -10.03
C TRP A 142 -3.80 8.08 -9.69
N SER A 143 -4.06 7.00 -8.95
CA SER A 143 -5.28 6.89 -8.15
C SER A 143 -5.05 7.40 -6.74
N PHE A 144 -6.07 7.94 -6.08
CA PHE A 144 -5.94 8.40 -4.70
C PHE A 144 -5.47 7.29 -3.73
N PRO A 145 -5.98 6.04 -3.79
CA PRO A 145 -5.43 4.94 -3.00
C PRO A 145 -4.00 4.56 -3.37
N GLY A 146 -3.61 4.73 -4.64
CA GLY A 146 -2.23 4.54 -5.08
C GLY A 146 -1.28 5.58 -4.49
N LEU A 147 -1.71 6.84 -4.51
CA LEU A 147 -0.99 7.99 -3.98
C LEU A 147 -0.73 7.87 -2.48
N ASP A 148 -1.75 7.54 -1.69
CA ASP A 148 -1.61 7.33 -0.24
C ASP A 148 -0.58 6.23 0.09
N VAL A 149 -0.60 5.13 -0.66
CA VAL A 149 0.37 4.05 -0.51
C VAL A 149 1.79 4.48 -0.89
N ALA A 150 1.95 5.25 -1.97
CA ALA A 150 3.26 5.77 -2.37
C ALA A 150 3.80 6.75 -1.33
N MET A 151 2.97 7.63 -0.80
CA MET A 151 3.35 8.53 0.29
C MET A 151 3.77 7.77 1.55
N TYR A 152 3.01 6.75 1.95
CA TYR A 152 3.38 5.88 3.05
C TYR A 152 4.76 5.22 2.83
N LYS A 153 5.00 4.68 1.63
CA LYS A 153 6.27 4.05 1.29
C LYS A 153 7.45 5.02 1.34
N THR A 154 7.26 6.22 0.78
CA THR A 154 8.33 7.24 0.71
C THR A 154 8.67 7.82 2.08
N PHE A 155 7.68 8.18 2.89
CA PHE A 155 7.92 8.94 4.12
C PHE A 155 8.05 8.07 5.37
N VAL A 156 7.36 6.92 5.40
CA VAL A 156 7.35 6.03 6.57
C VAL A 156 8.24 4.81 6.31
N ASP A 157 7.99 4.06 5.24
CA ASP A 157 8.61 2.76 4.99
C ASP A 157 10.12 2.85 4.73
N ALA A 158 10.55 3.75 3.83
CA ALA A 158 11.96 3.95 3.46
C ALA A 158 12.87 4.32 4.65
N ARG A 159 12.32 5.02 5.65
CA ARG A 159 13.07 5.47 6.84
C ARG A 159 12.99 4.49 8.01
N VAL A 160 11.94 3.68 8.07
CA VAL A 160 11.87 2.53 8.99
C VAL A 160 12.89 1.47 8.56
N LEU A 161 13.03 1.21 7.25
CA LEU A 161 14.08 0.35 6.67
C LEU A 161 15.48 0.75 7.12
N ALA A 162 15.84 2.03 7.00
CA ALA A 162 17.14 2.55 7.37
C ALA A 162 17.47 2.39 8.87
N ARG A 163 16.46 2.47 9.74
CA ARG A 163 16.62 2.29 11.18
C ARG A 163 16.72 0.83 11.59
N GLN A 164 15.94 -0.06 10.99
CA GLN A 164 16.01 -1.49 11.29
C GLN A 164 17.35 -2.08 10.82
N THR A 165 17.85 -1.69 9.64
CA THR A 165 19.19 -2.08 9.21
C THR A 165 20.28 -1.54 10.13
N ALA A 166 20.16 -0.31 10.63
CA ALA A 166 21.10 0.25 11.60
C ALA A 166 21.05 -0.46 12.98
N ALA A 167 19.85 -0.82 13.44
CA ALA A 167 19.65 -1.54 14.70
C ALA A 167 20.19 -2.98 14.63
N THR A 168 19.90 -3.71 13.55
CA THR A 168 20.41 -5.08 13.34
C THR A 168 21.93 -5.10 13.25
N LYS A 169 22.55 -4.12 12.58
CA LYS A 169 24.02 -3.99 12.54
C LYS A 169 24.60 -3.78 13.94
N ARG A 170 24.01 -2.89 14.76
CA ARG A 170 24.47 -2.64 16.13
C ARG A 170 24.35 -3.87 17.04
N SER A 171 23.25 -4.59 16.96
CA SER A 171 23.04 -5.82 17.73
C SER A 171 24.00 -6.95 17.30
N ALA A 172 24.29 -7.08 16.01
CA ALA A 172 25.28 -8.03 15.51
C ALA A 172 26.71 -7.67 15.99
N THR A 173 27.07 -6.39 15.98
CA THR A 173 28.38 -5.93 16.49
C THR A 173 28.53 -6.14 18.00
N LEU A 174 27.47 -5.92 18.79
CA LEU A 174 27.48 -6.16 20.24
C LEU A 174 27.54 -7.66 20.61
N ALA A 175 26.87 -8.52 19.83
CA ALA A 175 26.94 -9.96 20.01
C ALA A 175 28.34 -10.53 19.69
N LEU A 176 29.04 -9.97 18.69
CA LEU A 176 30.43 -10.33 18.38
C LEU A 176 31.44 -9.81 19.40
N ALA A 177 31.14 -8.68 20.07
CA ALA A 177 32.01 -8.10 21.10
C ALA A 177 31.88 -8.79 22.47
N SER A 178 30.75 -9.45 22.76
CA SER A 178 30.47 -10.10 24.06
C SER A 178 30.85 -11.58 24.10
N GLY A 179 31.42 -12.12 23.02
CA GLY A 179 31.80 -13.53 22.87
C GLY A 179 33.31 -13.79 22.94
N ARG A 180 34.06 -13.01 23.73
CA ARG A 180 35.49 -13.24 24.02
C ARG A 180 35.74 -13.36 25.52
#